data_AF-A0A9D3V691-F1
#
_entry.id   AF-A0A9D3V691-F1
#
_cell.length_a   1.000
_cell.length_b   1.000
_cell.length_c   1.000
_cell.angle_alpha   90.00
_cell.angle_beta   90.00
_cell.angle_gamma   90.00
#
_symmetry.space_group_name_H-M   'P 1'
#
loop_
_entity.id
_entity.type
_entity.pdbx_description
1 polymer ?
#
loop_
_entity_poly.entity_id
_entity_poly.type
_entity_poly.pdbx_seq_one_letter_code
_entity_poly.pdbx_strand_id
1 'polypeptide(L)'
;MFALSIDSNRKCEVAIAIWALWFSRNKYVHENKMQHAKENVTFIRGFGLGYQDSALNLKHSKPRAMVKWIPLPQGWVKIKVDAGISVAKNCVVLCFIIRNEEGLIMGSGFKSHHLTGSVVIAETMVVFHGLQFALDLGFTRVILESDSRLGVHNIQQTNEDYSESRHFTWDVKNFAKSFHSCYFQFTVRKGIERHTKWRVVACELRRICYGLKMRLRKWWK
;
A
#
# COMPACT_ATOMS: atom_id res chain seq x y z
N MET A 1 -25.55 17.85 -15.25
CA MET A 1 -24.51 17.78 -16.31
C MET A 1 -23.51 18.90 -16.06
N PHE A 2 -22.34 18.58 -15.49
CA PHE A 2 -21.04 19.27 -15.63
C PHE A 2 -20.01 18.39 -14.91
N ALA A 3 -19.76 17.19 -15.45
CA ALA A 3 -18.51 16.52 -15.13
C ALA A 3 -17.43 17.32 -15.86
N LEU A 4 -16.66 18.13 -15.13
CA LEU A 4 -15.43 18.71 -15.67
C LEU A 4 -14.52 17.54 -16.01
N SER A 5 -14.59 17.11 -17.27
CA SER A 5 -13.65 16.18 -17.87
C SER A 5 -12.28 16.83 -17.78
N ILE A 6 -11.54 16.47 -16.73
CA ILE A 6 -10.13 16.84 -16.63
C ILE A 6 -9.46 16.11 -17.78
N ASP A 7 -9.00 16.89 -18.76
CA ASP A 7 -8.23 16.42 -19.91
C ASP A 7 -7.10 15.48 -19.47
N SER A 8 -6.81 14.47 -20.28
CA SER A 8 -5.82 13.43 -19.95
C SER A 8 -4.46 14.04 -19.61
N ASN A 9 -4.07 15.10 -20.34
CA ASN A 9 -2.85 15.86 -20.08
C ASN A 9 -2.86 16.53 -18.70
N ARG A 10 -4.00 17.11 -18.29
CA ARG A 10 -4.15 17.75 -16.98
C ARG A 10 -4.06 16.74 -15.83
N LYS A 11 -4.54 15.51 -16.02
CA LYS A 11 -4.37 14.42 -15.03
C LYS A 11 -2.89 14.04 -14.85
N CYS A 12 -2.15 13.96 -15.96
CA CYS A 12 -0.71 13.68 -15.93
C CYS A 12 0.06 14.80 -15.23
N GLU A 13 -0.21 16.07 -15.56
CA GLU A 13 0.43 17.22 -14.92
C GLU A 13 0.17 17.27 -13.42
N VAL A 14 -1.07 17.02 -12.98
CA VAL A 14 -1.41 16.97 -11.56
C VAL A 14 -0.69 15.82 -10.86
N ALA A 15 -0.61 14.63 -11.47
CA ALA A 15 0.13 13.51 -10.91
C ALA A 15 1.63 13.79 -10.79
N ILE A 16 2.24 14.38 -11.83
CA ILE A 16 3.66 14.79 -11.84
C ILE A 16 3.90 15.88 -10.80
N ALA A 17 2.98 16.84 -10.64
CA ALA A 17 3.08 17.90 -9.64
C ALA A 17 2.99 17.36 -8.21
N ILE A 18 2.03 16.48 -7.92
CA ILE A 18 1.92 15.81 -6.62
C ILE A 18 3.20 15.03 -6.32
N TRP A 19 3.73 14.31 -7.32
CA TRP A 19 4.98 13.57 -7.17
C TRP A 19 6.19 14.49 -6.96
N ALA A 20 6.30 15.59 -7.70
CA ALA A 20 7.40 16.56 -7.58
C ALA A 20 7.37 17.30 -6.23
N LEU A 21 6.19 17.67 -5.74
CA LEU A 21 6.03 18.28 -4.42
C LEU A 21 6.39 17.28 -3.31
N TRP A 22 5.94 16.03 -3.45
CA TRP A 22 6.34 14.95 -2.55
C TRP A 22 7.86 14.71 -2.59
N PHE A 23 8.45 14.65 -3.78
CA PHE A 23 9.89 14.45 -3.98
C PHE A 23 10.71 15.60 -3.39
N SER A 24 10.27 16.85 -3.62
CA SER A 24 10.90 18.05 -3.07
C SER A 24 10.84 18.09 -1.56
N ARG A 25 9.66 17.82 -0.99
CA ARG A 25 9.48 17.65 0.45
C ARG A 25 10.41 16.56 0.97
N ASN A 26 10.52 15.44 0.29
CA ASN A 26 11.39 14.33 0.70
C ASN A 26 12.86 14.67 0.59
N LYS A 27 13.29 15.42 -0.42
CA LYS A 27 14.68 15.85 -0.57
C LYS A 27 15.06 16.85 0.53
N TYR A 28 14.15 17.74 0.89
CA TYR A 28 14.30 18.62 2.05
C TYR A 28 14.35 17.81 3.36
N VAL A 29 13.41 16.88 3.54
CA VAL A 29 13.27 16.09 4.77
C VAL A 29 14.40 15.06 4.95
N HIS A 30 14.92 14.45 3.89
CA HIS A 30 15.89 13.35 3.96
C HIS A 30 17.33 13.75 3.61
N GLU A 31 17.52 14.72 2.72
CA GLU A 31 18.86 15.17 2.30
C GLU A 31 19.19 16.57 2.84
N ASN A 32 18.27 17.23 3.56
CA ASN A 32 18.38 18.62 3.99
C ASN A 32 18.61 19.60 2.82
N LYS A 33 18.18 19.20 1.63
CA LYS A 33 18.29 20.01 0.41
C LYS A 33 16.92 20.60 0.11
N MET A 34 16.78 21.88 0.41
CA MET A 34 15.60 22.64 0.02
C MET A 34 15.65 22.85 -1.50
N GLN A 35 14.66 22.32 -2.21
CA GLN A 35 14.52 22.65 -3.62
C GLN A 35 13.73 23.94 -3.75
N HIS A 36 14.21 24.85 -4.56
CA HIS A 36 13.50 26.08 -4.82
C HIS A 36 12.24 25.80 -5.64
N ALA A 37 11.17 26.56 -5.40
CA ALA A 37 9.93 26.44 -6.15
C ALA A 37 10.15 26.47 -7.68
N LYS A 38 11.12 27.28 -8.14
CA LYS A 38 11.52 27.35 -9.54
C LYS A 38 12.09 26.02 -10.07
N GLU A 39 12.87 25.29 -9.29
CA GLU A 39 13.40 23.97 -9.69
C GLU A 39 12.28 22.94 -9.81
N ASN A 40 11.34 22.94 -8.86
CA ASN A 40 10.18 22.04 -8.90
C ASN A 40 9.29 22.34 -10.11
N VAL A 41 9.00 23.61 -10.40
CA VAL A 41 8.22 24.00 -11.57
C VAL A 41 8.93 23.64 -12.87
N THR A 42 10.24 23.84 -12.94
CA THR A 42 11.06 23.47 -14.11
C THR A 42 11.06 21.96 -14.31
N PHE A 43 11.15 21.19 -13.21
CA PHE A 43 11.08 19.74 -13.24
C PHE A 43 9.71 19.23 -13.69
N ILE A 44 8.62 19.76 -13.13
CA ILE A 44 7.25 19.37 -13.52
C ILE A 44 7.00 19.62 -15.00
N ARG A 45 7.40 20.81 -15.49
CA ARG A 45 7.25 21.17 -16.92
C ARG A 45 8.15 20.32 -17.82
N GLY A 46 9.43 20.18 -17.48
CA GLY A 46 10.38 19.38 -18.27
C GLY A 46 10.01 17.91 -18.32
N PHE A 47 9.57 17.34 -17.19
CA PHE A 47 9.11 15.96 -17.13
C PHE A 47 7.77 15.77 -17.85
N GLY A 48 6.85 16.74 -17.75
CA GLY A 48 5.58 16.74 -18.49
C GLY A 48 5.79 16.76 -20.02
N LEU A 49 6.68 17.63 -20.51
CA LEU A 49 7.04 17.71 -21.92
C LEU A 49 7.77 16.44 -22.40
N GLY A 50 8.75 15.95 -21.63
CA GLY A 50 9.46 14.71 -21.94
C GLY A 50 8.55 13.48 -21.91
N TYR A 51 7.53 13.46 -21.04
CA TYR A 51 6.51 12.42 -20.99
C TYR A 51 5.58 12.48 -22.20
N GLN A 52 5.17 13.67 -22.66
CA GLN A 52 4.38 13.83 -23.89
C GLN A 52 5.16 13.38 -25.14
N ASP A 53 6.42 13.77 -25.25
CA ASP A 53 7.30 13.40 -26.38
C ASP A 53 7.64 11.90 -26.37
N SER A 54 7.84 11.31 -25.18
CA SER A 54 8.04 9.87 -25.01
C SER A 54 6.75 9.06 -25.21
N ALA A 55 5.58 9.60 -24.84
CA ALA A 55 4.29 8.94 -25.05
C ALA A 55 3.97 8.77 -26.53
N LEU A 56 4.46 9.67 -27.39
CA LEU A 56 4.36 9.58 -28.85
C LEU A 56 5.34 8.56 -29.46
N ASN A 57 6.50 8.35 -28.83
CA ASN A 57 7.59 7.53 -29.37
C ASN A 57 7.77 6.15 -28.71
N LEU A 58 7.04 5.85 -27.63
CA LEU A 58 7.01 4.52 -27.04
C LEU A 58 6.20 3.59 -27.95
N LYS A 59 6.89 2.86 -28.83
CA LYS A 59 6.47 1.49 -29.19
C LYS A 59 6.40 0.73 -27.87
N HIS A 60 5.25 0.78 -27.21
CA HIS A 60 4.99 0.00 -26.02
C HIS A 60 5.36 -1.43 -26.39
N SER A 61 6.40 -1.98 -25.76
CA SER A 61 6.55 -3.43 -25.70
C SER A 61 5.16 -3.95 -25.33
N LYS A 62 4.58 -4.82 -26.18
CA LYS A 62 3.24 -5.38 -25.99
C LYS A 62 3.05 -5.57 -24.48
N PRO A 63 2.04 -4.95 -23.85
CA PRO A 63 1.94 -4.93 -22.39
C PRO A 63 2.13 -6.36 -21.91
N ARG A 64 3.28 -6.62 -21.28
CA ARG A 64 3.65 -7.95 -20.82
C ARG A 64 2.51 -8.35 -19.91
N ALA A 65 1.74 -9.37 -20.33
CA ALA A 65 0.35 -9.60 -19.94
C ALA A 65 0.07 -9.00 -18.56
N MET A 66 -0.60 -7.84 -18.53
CA MET A 66 -1.09 -7.28 -17.28
C MET A 66 -1.83 -8.42 -16.59
N VAL A 67 -1.45 -8.75 -15.35
CA VAL A 67 -2.16 -9.75 -14.56
C VAL A 67 -3.61 -9.29 -14.54
N LYS A 68 -4.45 -9.93 -15.35
CA LYS A 68 -5.84 -9.54 -15.57
C LYS A 68 -6.50 -9.68 -14.21
N TRP A 69 -7.00 -8.57 -13.67
CA TRP A 69 -7.80 -8.60 -12.46
C TRP A 69 -8.91 -9.62 -12.67
N ILE A 70 -8.98 -10.62 -11.79
CA ILE A 70 -10.04 -11.61 -11.82
C ILE A 70 -11.21 -10.98 -11.08
N PRO A 71 -12.32 -10.64 -11.77
CA PRO A 71 -13.44 -9.99 -11.13
C PRO A 71 -14.00 -10.83 -10.00
N LEU A 72 -14.43 -10.16 -8.93
CA LEU A 72 -15.08 -10.81 -7.80
C LEU A 72 -16.59 -10.91 -8.05
N PRO A 73 -17.31 -11.76 -7.30
CA PRO A 73 -18.76 -11.66 -7.27
C PRO A 73 -19.20 -10.27 -6.81
N GLN A 74 -20.34 -9.79 -7.31
CA GLN A 74 -20.85 -8.45 -6.99
C GLN A 74 -20.97 -8.22 -5.47
N GLY A 75 -20.61 -7.02 -5.03
CA GLY A 75 -20.66 -6.63 -3.61
C GLY A 75 -19.54 -7.21 -2.74
N TRP A 76 -18.55 -7.88 -3.33
CA TRP A 76 -17.34 -8.30 -2.64
C TRP A 76 -16.20 -7.31 -2.86
N VAL A 77 -15.43 -7.08 -1.80
CA VAL A 77 -14.15 -6.38 -1.90
C VAL A 77 -12.99 -7.30 -1.56
N LYS A 78 -11.84 -7.03 -2.20
CA LYS A 78 -10.57 -7.70 -1.91
C LYS A 78 -9.62 -6.75 -1.23
N ILE A 79 -9.18 -7.15 -0.05
CA ILE A 79 -8.19 -6.46 0.76
C ILE A 79 -6.85 -7.16 0.52
N LYS A 80 -5.84 -6.45 0.01
CA LYS A 80 -4.48 -6.97 -0.07
C LYS A 80 -3.61 -6.27 0.97
N VAL A 81 -2.95 -7.06 1.82
CA VAL A 81 -2.11 -6.58 2.91
C VAL A 81 -0.64 -6.95 2.67
N ASP A 82 0.29 -6.10 3.13
CA ASP A 82 1.74 -6.36 3.16
C ASP A 82 2.34 -5.69 4.39
N ALA A 83 3.24 -6.39 5.08
CA ALA A 83 3.99 -5.86 6.21
C ALA A 83 5.50 -5.82 5.90
N GLY A 84 6.12 -4.69 6.22
CA GLY A 84 7.55 -4.48 6.06
C GLY A 84 8.22 -4.21 7.40
N ILE A 85 9.21 -5.02 7.77
CA ILE A 85 10.02 -4.78 8.97
C ILE A 85 11.37 -4.21 8.58
N SER A 86 11.80 -3.20 9.33
CA SER A 86 13.17 -2.67 9.32
C SER A 86 13.84 -2.96 10.65
N VAL A 87 14.73 -3.95 10.68
CA VAL A 87 15.51 -4.31 11.88
C VAL A 87 16.42 -3.15 12.28
N ALA A 88 17.16 -2.57 11.33
CA ALA A 88 18.04 -1.43 11.55
C ALA A 88 17.32 -0.21 12.17
N LYS A 89 16.03 -0.06 11.86
CA LYS A 89 15.20 1.02 12.39
C LYS A 89 14.20 0.55 13.43
N ASN A 90 14.22 -0.69 13.90
CA ASN A 90 13.25 -1.19 14.87
C ASN A 90 11.81 -0.63 14.63
N CYS A 91 11.32 -0.85 13.41
CA CYS A 91 10.07 -0.29 12.90
C CYS A 91 9.39 -1.29 12.00
N VAL A 92 8.07 -1.36 12.09
CA VAL A 92 7.22 -2.08 11.16
C VAL A 92 6.34 -1.10 10.40
N VAL A 93 6.09 -1.41 9.14
CA VAL A 93 5.18 -0.71 8.24
C VAL A 93 4.11 -1.69 7.81
N LEU A 94 2.86 -1.34 8.05
CA LEU A 94 1.70 -2.12 7.73
C LEU A 94 1.00 -1.38 6.60
N CYS A 95 0.70 -2.02 5.48
CA CYS A 95 -0.01 -1.38 4.39
C CYS A 95 -1.08 -2.29 3.81
N PHE A 96 -2.18 -1.66 3.36
CA PHE A 96 -3.32 -2.38 2.81
C PHE A 96 -4.00 -1.56 1.71
N ILE A 97 -4.63 -2.27 0.78
CA ILE A 97 -5.48 -1.69 -0.27
C ILE A 97 -6.75 -2.52 -0.41
N ILE A 98 -7.87 -1.86 -0.60
CA ILE A 98 -9.17 -2.46 -0.83
C ILE A 98 -9.57 -2.17 -2.28
N ARG A 99 -9.97 -3.22 -3.00
CA ARG A 99 -10.49 -3.11 -4.35
C ARG A 99 -11.85 -3.78 -4.47
N ASN A 100 -12.72 -3.23 -5.31
CA ASN A 100 -14.02 -3.81 -5.62
C ASN A 100 -13.93 -4.93 -6.67
N GLU A 101 -15.07 -5.45 -7.11
CA GLU A 101 -15.21 -6.49 -8.13
C GLU A 101 -14.54 -6.14 -9.46
N GLU A 102 -14.53 -4.86 -9.85
CA GLU A 102 -13.91 -4.36 -11.09
C GLU A 102 -12.42 -4.06 -10.94
N GLY A 103 -11.88 -4.15 -9.73
CA GLY A 103 -10.49 -3.82 -9.42
C GLY A 103 -10.23 -2.33 -9.16
N LEU A 104 -11.30 -1.53 -9.05
CA LEU A 104 -11.24 -0.14 -8.64
C LEU A 104 -10.85 -0.06 -7.16
N ILE A 105 -10.00 0.92 -6.82
CA ILE A 105 -9.53 1.13 -5.45
C ILE A 105 -10.65 1.81 -4.67
N MET A 106 -11.14 1.13 -3.63
CA MET A 106 -12.18 1.64 -2.74
C MET A 106 -11.59 2.31 -1.50
N GLY A 107 -10.36 1.95 -1.15
CA GLY A 107 -9.62 2.56 -0.06
C GLY A 107 -8.23 1.98 0.07
N SER A 108 -7.35 2.71 0.75
CA SER A 108 -6.00 2.25 1.07
C SER A 108 -5.49 2.96 2.31
N GLY A 109 -4.51 2.34 2.97
CA GLY A 109 -3.93 2.90 4.17
C GLY A 109 -2.59 2.29 4.51
N PHE A 110 -1.90 2.96 5.43
CA PHE A 110 -0.70 2.42 6.05
C PHE A 110 -0.63 2.87 7.51
N LYS A 111 0.05 2.07 8.33
CA LYS A 111 0.40 2.40 9.72
C LYS A 111 1.84 1.99 9.99
N SER A 112 2.52 2.74 10.85
CA SER A 112 3.87 2.40 11.31
C SER A 112 3.90 2.24 12.81
N HIS A 113 4.56 1.20 13.30
CA HIS A 113 4.74 0.97 14.73
C HIS A 113 6.23 0.79 15.05
N HIS A 114 6.60 1.22 16.26
CA HIS A 114 7.86 0.81 16.86
C HIS A 114 7.67 -0.60 17.42
N LEU A 115 8.08 -1.59 16.65
CA LEU A 115 7.95 -3.00 17.00
C LEU A 115 9.25 -3.74 16.71
N THR A 116 9.71 -4.52 17.69
CA THR A 116 10.90 -5.36 17.64
C THR A 116 10.58 -6.75 17.13
N GLY A 117 11.19 -7.12 16.00
CA GLY A 117 11.64 -8.50 15.72
C GLY A 117 10.64 -9.51 15.15
N SER A 118 9.35 -9.47 15.51
CA SER A 118 8.41 -10.52 15.05
C SER A 118 7.76 -10.18 13.71
N VAL A 119 8.11 -10.97 12.70
CA VAL A 119 7.43 -11.00 11.39
C VAL A 119 5.98 -11.44 11.56
N VAL A 120 5.71 -12.42 12.42
CA VAL A 120 4.36 -12.96 12.59
C VAL A 120 3.42 -11.91 13.17
N ILE A 121 3.86 -11.16 14.19
CA ILE A 121 3.08 -10.07 14.78
C ILE A 121 2.81 -9.00 13.72
N ALA A 122 3.82 -8.59 12.95
CA ALA A 122 3.65 -7.60 11.88
C ALA A 122 2.60 -8.03 10.83
N GLU A 123 2.66 -9.29 10.41
CA GLU A 123 1.72 -9.86 9.44
C GLU A 123 0.29 -9.94 10.00
N THR A 124 0.13 -10.35 11.26
CA THR A 124 -1.20 -10.38 11.89
C THR A 124 -1.74 -8.96 12.14
N MET A 125 -0.88 -8.00 12.49
CA MET A 125 -1.26 -6.59 12.69
C MET A 125 -1.74 -5.91 11.40
N VAL A 126 -1.10 -6.18 10.25
CA VAL A 126 -1.58 -5.59 8.99
C VAL A 126 -2.95 -6.15 8.60
N VAL A 127 -3.21 -7.43 8.90
CA VAL A 127 -4.53 -8.04 8.73
C VAL A 127 -5.57 -7.35 9.62
N PHE A 128 -5.25 -7.17 10.90
CA PHE A 128 -6.10 -6.45 11.86
C PHE A 128 -6.50 -5.07 11.34
N HIS A 129 -5.53 -4.26 10.89
CA HIS A 129 -5.83 -2.91 10.39
C HIS A 129 -6.56 -2.90 9.05
N GLY A 130 -6.27 -3.87 8.17
CA GLY A 130 -7.00 -4.02 6.91
C GLY A 130 -8.48 -4.33 7.13
N LEU A 131 -8.80 -5.23 8.05
CA LEU A 131 -10.19 -5.56 8.40
C LEU A 131 -10.88 -4.41 9.12
N GLN A 132 -10.23 -3.78 10.10
CA GLN A 132 -10.78 -2.62 10.80
C GLN A 132 -11.19 -1.53 9.80
N PHE A 133 -10.28 -1.18 8.88
CA PHE A 133 -10.55 -0.17 7.87
C PHE A 133 -11.68 -0.58 6.90
N ALA A 134 -11.82 -1.87 6.60
CA ALA A 134 -12.92 -2.35 5.78
C ALA A 134 -14.29 -2.23 6.49
N LEU A 135 -14.33 -2.48 7.81
CA LEU A 135 -15.52 -2.26 8.63
C LEU A 135 -15.87 -0.77 8.70
N ASP A 136 -14.87 0.09 8.89
CA ASP A 136 -15.04 1.55 8.95
C ASP A 136 -15.64 2.11 7.64
N LEU A 137 -15.32 1.48 6.50
CA LEU A 137 -15.90 1.80 5.19
C LEU A 137 -17.26 1.13 4.91
N GLY A 138 -17.78 0.35 5.85
CA GLY A 138 -19.09 -0.30 5.74
C GLY A 138 -19.12 -1.53 4.82
N PHE A 139 -17.98 -2.14 4.51
CA PHE A 139 -17.96 -3.37 3.70
C PHE A 139 -18.42 -4.56 4.53
N THR A 140 -19.31 -5.37 3.95
CA THR A 140 -19.89 -6.54 4.62
C THR A 140 -19.34 -7.87 4.10
N ARG A 141 -18.74 -7.90 2.92
CA ARG A 141 -18.22 -9.12 2.27
C ARG A 141 -16.79 -8.90 1.78
N VAL A 142 -15.84 -9.58 2.40
CA VAL A 142 -14.40 -9.31 2.20
C VAL A 142 -13.59 -10.58 1.90
N ILE A 143 -12.65 -10.47 0.98
CA ILE A 143 -11.57 -11.45 0.78
C ILE A 143 -10.26 -10.77 1.12
N LEU A 144 -9.57 -11.25 2.15
CA LEU A 144 -8.28 -10.72 2.55
C LEU A 144 -7.14 -11.61 2.05
N GLU A 145 -6.26 -11.03 1.24
CA GLU A 145 -5.05 -11.64 0.72
C GLU A 145 -3.81 -11.14 1.47
N SER A 146 -3.07 -12.08 2.06
CA SER A 146 -1.75 -11.84 2.66
C SER A 146 -0.71 -12.74 1.98
N ASP A 147 0.54 -12.26 1.92
CA ASP A 147 1.68 -13.04 1.45
C ASP A 147 2.43 -13.76 2.59
N SER A 148 1.88 -13.74 3.81
CA SER A 148 2.33 -14.52 4.94
C SER A 148 1.49 -15.77 5.14
N ARG A 149 2.04 -16.92 4.73
CA ARG A 149 1.41 -18.23 4.95
C ARG A 149 1.14 -18.48 6.43
N LEU A 150 2.08 -18.10 7.30
CA LEU A 150 1.99 -18.31 8.74
C LEU A 150 0.92 -17.40 9.36
N GLY A 151 0.84 -16.13 8.95
CA GLY A 151 -0.20 -15.22 9.44
C GLY A 151 -1.61 -15.71 9.06
N VAL A 152 -1.83 -16.06 7.79
CA VAL A 152 -3.10 -16.61 7.32
C VAL A 152 -3.45 -17.91 8.04
N HIS A 153 -2.47 -18.81 8.18
CA HIS A 153 -2.65 -20.08 8.86
C HIS A 153 -3.11 -19.88 10.31
N ASN A 154 -2.41 -19.06 11.10
CA ASN A 154 -2.73 -18.84 12.51
C ASN A 154 -4.14 -18.26 12.70
N ILE A 155 -4.57 -17.38 11.79
CA ILE A 155 -5.92 -16.82 11.81
C ILE A 155 -6.99 -17.88 11.52
N GLN A 156 -6.71 -18.82 10.62
CA GLN A 156 -7.66 -19.86 10.21
C GLN A 156 -7.76 -21.04 11.19
N GLN A 157 -6.77 -21.23 12.07
CA GLN A 157 -6.81 -22.31 13.06
C GLN A 157 -7.96 -22.12 14.07
N THR A 158 -8.68 -23.19 14.38
CA THR A 158 -9.75 -23.20 15.39
C THR A 158 -9.26 -23.52 16.80
N ASN A 159 -8.08 -24.10 16.92
CA ASN A 159 -7.46 -24.46 18.20
C ASN A 159 -7.00 -23.21 18.97
N GLU A 160 -6.76 -23.38 20.27
CA GLU A 160 -6.22 -22.31 21.12
C GLU A 160 -4.88 -21.79 20.57
N ASP A 161 -4.78 -20.46 20.43
CA ASP A 161 -3.60 -19.80 19.89
C ASP A 161 -2.62 -19.45 21.03
N TYR A 162 -1.53 -20.20 21.09
CA TYR A 162 -0.39 -19.97 21.99
C TYR A 162 0.75 -19.17 21.34
N SER A 163 0.54 -18.63 20.14
CA SER A 163 1.55 -17.83 19.44
C SER A 163 1.77 -16.46 20.07
N GLU A 164 2.93 -15.87 19.77
CA GLU A 164 3.25 -14.48 20.11
C GLU A 164 2.24 -13.46 19.54
N SER A 165 1.51 -13.83 18.48
CA SER A 165 0.50 -12.98 17.85
C SER A 165 -0.92 -13.16 18.38
N ARG A 166 -1.13 -14.00 19.41
CA ARG A 166 -2.47 -14.44 19.87
C ARG A 166 -3.48 -13.32 20.10
N HIS A 167 -3.02 -12.19 20.63
CA HIS A 167 -3.88 -11.05 20.93
C HIS A 167 -4.45 -10.46 19.64
N PHE A 168 -3.61 -10.24 18.63
CA PHE A 168 -4.04 -9.79 17.31
C PHE A 168 -4.85 -10.87 16.58
N THR A 169 -4.50 -12.15 16.71
CA THR A 169 -5.28 -13.24 16.12
C THR A 169 -6.70 -13.27 16.66
N TRP A 170 -6.86 -13.11 17.97
CA TRP A 170 -8.16 -13.08 18.64
C TRP A 170 -9.01 -11.91 18.14
N ASP A 171 -8.43 -10.72 18.06
CA ASP A 171 -9.13 -9.54 17.53
C ASP A 171 -9.50 -9.69 16.05
N VAL A 172 -8.59 -10.22 15.22
CA VAL A 172 -8.86 -10.51 13.80
C VAL A 172 -10.03 -11.46 13.65
N LYS A 173 -10.09 -12.53 14.47
CA LYS A 173 -11.21 -13.47 14.48
C LYS A 173 -12.52 -12.79 14.91
N ASN A 174 -12.48 -11.84 15.83
CA ASN A 174 -13.66 -11.08 16.23
C ASN A 174 -14.14 -10.14 15.14
N PHE A 175 -13.23 -9.40 14.48
CA PHE A 175 -13.60 -8.58 13.31
C PHE A 175 -14.15 -9.43 12.17
N ALA A 176 -13.57 -10.60 11.92
CA ALA A 176 -14.06 -11.52 10.88
C ALA A 176 -15.55 -11.88 11.07
N LYS A 177 -16.02 -11.99 12.33
CA LYS A 177 -17.43 -12.28 12.67
C LYS A 177 -18.36 -11.09 12.43
N SER A 178 -17.85 -9.86 12.39
CA SER A 178 -18.65 -8.66 12.11
C SER A 178 -18.99 -8.52 10.63
N PHE A 179 -18.31 -9.25 9.74
CA PHE A 179 -18.64 -9.32 8.32
C PHE A 179 -19.73 -10.38 8.08
N HIS A 180 -20.60 -10.12 7.10
CA HIS A 180 -21.50 -11.16 6.58
C HIS A 180 -20.72 -12.32 5.97
N SER A 181 -19.59 -12.03 5.33
CA SER A 181 -18.68 -13.06 4.84
C SER A 181 -17.24 -12.55 4.82
N CYS A 182 -16.32 -13.31 5.37
CA CYS A 182 -14.90 -12.98 5.42
C CYS A 182 -14.06 -14.22 5.09
N TYR A 183 -13.23 -14.14 4.05
CA TYR A 183 -12.30 -15.20 3.68
C TYR A 183 -10.86 -14.72 3.74
N PHE A 184 -9.97 -15.57 4.24
CA PHE A 184 -8.52 -15.32 4.25
C PHE A 184 -7.86 -16.19 3.18
N GLN A 185 -7.01 -15.59 2.36
CA GLN A 185 -6.30 -16.27 1.29
C GLN A 185 -4.81 -15.97 1.37
N PHE A 186 -4.01 -17.03 1.32
CA PHE A 186 -2.57 -16.89 1.13
C PHE A 186 -2.28 -16.76 -0.36
N THR A 187 -1.56 -15.70 -0.73
CA THR A 187 -1.11 -15.47 -2.11
C THR A 187 0.41 -15.56 -2.18
N VAL A 188 0.91 -16.56 -2.90
CA VAL A 188 2.35 -16.64 -3.22
C VAL A 188 2.71 -15.46 -4.11
N ARG A 189 3.82 -14.76 -3.79
CA ARG A 189 4.44 -13.78 -4.69
C ARG A 189 4.90 -14.47 -5.98
N LYS A 190 4.00 -14.75 -6.93
CA LYS A 190 4.41 -15.19 -8.27
C LYS A 190 5.21 -14.06 -8.89
N GLY A 191 6.38 -14.38 -9.44
CA GLY A 191 7.30 -13.40 -10.07
C GLY A 191 6.69 -12.57 -11.22
N ILE A 192 5.46 -12.90 -11.65
CA ILE A 192 4.66 -12.21 -12.67
C ILE A 192 3.88 -11.02 -12.06
N GLU A 193 3.61 -10.98 -10.76
CA GLU A 193 3.00 -9.84 -10.05
C GLU A 193 3.99 -8.69 -9.75
N ARG A 194 5.13 -8.64 -10.45
CA ARG A 194 6.05 -7.48 -10.38
C ARG A 194 5.44 -6.20 -10.99
N HIS A 195 4.28 -6.26 -11.65
CA HIS A 195 3.76 -5.17 -12.50
C HIS A 195 2.45 -4.50 -12.09
N THR A 196 1.85 -4.79 -10.93
CA THR A 196 0.63 -4.07 -10.51
C THR A 196 0.92 -2.96 -9.53
N LYS A 197 1.59 -1.86 -9.92
CA LYS A 197 1.64 -0.58 -9.15
C LYS A 197 2.21 -0.66 -7.70
N TRP A 198 2.49 -1.85 -7.18
CA TRP A 198 2.92 -2.17 -5.81
C TRP A 198 4.36 -1.75 -5.56
N ARG A 199 5.22 -1.74 -6.58
CA ARG A 199 6.62 -1.35 -6.40
C ARG A 199 6.75 0.15 -6.12
N VAL A 200 5.95 1.01 -6.76
CA VAL A 200 5.98 2.47 -6.54
C VAL A 200 5.21 2.87 -5.27
N VAL A 201 4.31 2.06 -4.75
CA VAL A 201 3.66 2.38 -3.46
C VAL A 201 4.40 1.71 -2.31
N ALA A 202 4.82 0.45 -2.43
CA ALA A 202 5.51 -0.29 -1.38
C ALA A 202 7.03 -0.05 -1.30
N CYS A 203 7.77 0.19 -2.41
CA CYS A 203 9.16 0.66 -2.27
C CYS A 203 9.20 2.10 -1.76
N GLU A 204 8.19 2.91 -2.08
CA GLU A 204 8.10 4.30 -1.66
C GLU A 204 7.61 4.41 -0.21
N LEU A 205 6.66 3.57 0.23
CA LEU A 205 6.28 3.39 1.65
C LEU A 205 7.40 2.73 2.47
N ARG A 206 8.14 1.75 1.90
CA ARG A 206 9.38 1.26 2.51
C ARG A 206 10.37 2.41 2.64
N ARG A 207 10.65 3.19 1.59
CA ARG A 207 11.55 4.37 1.65
C ARG A 207 11.07 5.43 2.65
N ILE A 208 9.77 5.69 2.78
CA ILE A 208 9.14 6.56 3.78
C ILE A 208 9.52 6.11 5.20
N CYS A 209 9.40 4.83 5.51
CA CYS A 209 9.76 4.30 6.84
C CYS A 209 11.27 4.15 7.04
N TYR A 210 12.05 3.94 5.97
CA TYR A 210 13.51 4.04 6.00
C TYR A 210 14.03 5.50 6.04
N GLY A 211 13.19 6.52 5.82
CA GLY A 211 13.58 7.92 5.96
C GLY A 211 13.29 8.48 7.36
N LEU A 212 12.24 7.99 8.02
CA LEU A 212 11.71 8.55 9.28
C LEU A 212 12.59 8.32 10.53
N LYS A 213 13.49 7.32 10.57
CA LYS A 213 14.24 6.99 11.81
C LYS A 213 15.72 7.39 11.84
N MET A 214 16.30 8.01 10.81
CA MET A 214 17.68 8.52 10.94
C MET A 214 17.79 9.74 11.88
N ARG A 215 16.69 10.34 12.35
CA ARG A 215 16.79 11.63 13.08
C ARG A 215 15.81 11.90 14.22
N LEU A 216 15.24 10.87 14.86
CA LEU A 216 14.57 11.07 16.16
C LEU A 216 15.53 11.06 17.37
N ARG A 217 16.84 10.81 17.17
CA ARG A 217 17.87 10.86 18.24
C ARG A 217 18.41 12.27 18.58
N LYS A 218 17.78 13.36 18.11
CA LYS A 218 18.19 14.74 18.47
C LYS A 218 17.15 15.55 19.24
N TRP A 219 16.09 14.91 19.73
CA TRP A 219 14.98 15.63 20.38
C TRP A 219 14.55 15.06 21.74
N TRP A 220 15.50 14.49 22.51
CA TRP A 220 15.40 14.41 23.97
C TRP A 220 16.80 14.71 24.55
N LYS A 221 17.06 15.99 24.77
CA LYS A 221 17.59 16.46 26.07
C LYS A 221 16.38 16.91 26.87
#